data_AF-A0A099PFI3-F1
#
_entry.id   AF-A0A099PFI3-F1
#
_cell.length_a   1.000
_cell.length_b   1.000
_cell.length_c   1.000
_cell.angle_alpha   90.00
_cell.angle_beta   90.00
_cell.angle_gamma   90.00
#
_symmetry.space_group_name_H-M   'P 1'
#
loop_
_entity.id
_entity.type
_entity.pdbx_description
1 polymer ?
#
loop_
_entity_poly.entity_id
_entity_poly.type
_entity_poly.pdbx_seq_one_letter_code
_entity_poly.pdbx_strand_id
1 'polypeptide(L)' 'MSFDSFSDFLAMGGHGLYVWSSYAIGLVVLLANVISPMLTRKRLITEQLRRIRREETKS' A
#
# COMPACT_ATOMS: atom_id res chain seq x y z
N MET A 1 -4.15 -27.51 24.87
CA MET A 1 -4.43 -26.08 24.62
C MET A 1 -4.19 -25.87 23.12
N SER A 2 -5.04 -25.14 22.40
CA SER A 2 -5.06 -25.21 20.91
C SER A 2 -3.82 -24.62 20.23
N PHE A 3 -3.00 -23.82 20.93
CA PHE A 3 -1.72 -23.30 20.47
C PHE A 3 -0.85 -23.05 21.71
N ASP A 4 0.31 -23.69 21.81
CA ASP A 4 1.23 -23.53 22.96
C ASP A 4 2.16 -22.32 22.82
N SER A 5 2.24 -21.72 21.62
CA SER A 5 3.06 -20.53 21.38
C SER A 5 2.55 -19.67 20.21
N PHE A 6 2.96 -18.39 20.19
CA PHE A 6 2.75 -17.49 19.04
C PHE A 6 3.39 -18.03 17.76
N SER A 7 4.50 -18.78 17.89
CA SER A 7 5.17 -19.40 16.76
C SER A 7 4.36 -20.54 16.15
N ASP A 8 3.63 -21.32 16.96
CA ASP A 8 2.72 -22.37 16.46
C ASP A 8 1.50 -21.79 15.75
N PHE A 9 1.00 -20.66 16.24
CA PHE A 9 -0.04 -19.92 15.53
C PHE A 9 0.44 -19.41 14.17
N LEU A 10 1.70 -18.95 14.08
CA LEU A 10 2.26 -18.49 12.82
C LEU A 10 2.63 -19.64 11.88
N ALA A 11 3.05 -20.78 12.43
CA ALA A 11 3.41 -21.98 11.68
C ALA A 11 2.19 -22.79 11.23
N MET A 12 1.04 -22.70 11.93
CA MET A 12 -0.19 -23.47 11.67
C MET A 12 0.08 -24.92 11.24
N GLY A 13 0.86 -25.65 12.03
CA GLY A 13 1.19 -27.06 11.75
C GLY A 13 1.99 -27.30 10.46
N GLY A 14 2.71 -26.29 9.95
CA GLY A 14 3.52 -26.37 8.72
C GLY A 14 2.93 -25.62 7.52
N HIS A 15 1.69 -25.15 7.60
CA HIS A 15 1.00 -24.46 6.49
C HIS A 15 0.98 -22.93 6.61
N GLY A 16 1.40 -22.38 7.75
CA GLY A 16 1.30 -20.95 8.02
C GLY A 16 2.02 -20.08 6.99
N LEU A 17 3.16 -20.55 6.45
CA LEU A 17 3.89 -19.84 5.41
C LEU A 17 3.04 -19.58 4.16
N TYR A 18 2.20 -20.54 3.74
CA TYR A 18 1.30 -20.38 2.60
C TYR A 18 0.19 -19.38 2.91
N VAL A 19 -0.44 -19.50 4.08
CA VAL A 19 -1.53 -18.63 4.52
C VAL A 19 -1.07 -17.18 4.58
N TRP A 20 0.02 -16.91 5.29
CA TRP A 20 0.58 -15.57 5.43
C TRP A 20 1.09 -15.00 4.11
N SER A 21 1.65 -15.83 3.22
CA SER A 21 2.06 -15.38 1.89
C SER A 21 0.85 -14.96 1.03
N SER A 22 -0.25 -15.71 1.07
CA SER A 22 -1.49 -15.32 0.36
C SER A 22 -2.05 -14.00 0.88
N TYR A 23 -2.09 -13.81 2.20
CA TYR A 23 -2.48 -12.52 2.80
C TYR A 23 -1.54 -11.38 2.43
N ALA A 24 -0.22 -11.62 2.45
CA ALA A 24 0.77 -10.62 2.08
C ALA A 24 0.63 -10.19 0.61
N ILE A 25 0.44 -11.14 -0.31
CA ILE A 25 0.21 -10.85 -1.73
C ILE A 25 -1.07 -10.03 -1.90
N GLY A 26 -2.17 -10.44 -1.25
CA GLY A 26 -3.42 -9.68 -1.29
C GLY A 26 -3.27 -8.25 -0.77
N LEU A 27 -2.58 -8.08 0.36
CA LEU A 27 -2.29 -6.78 0.94
C LEU A 27 -1.44 -5.92 0.00
N VAL A 28 -0.43 -6.49 -0.65
CA VAL A 28 0.40 -5.79 -1.64
C VAL A 28 -0.44 -5.29 -2.82
N VAL A 29 -1.34 -6.13 -3.34
CA VAL A 29 -2.23 -5.73 -4.45
C VAL A 29 -3.16 -4.60 -4.03
N LEU A 30 -3.77 -4.69 -2.84
CA LEU A 30 -4.61 -3.63 -2.28
C LEU A 30 -3.84 -2.33 -2.10
N LEU A 31 -2.65 -2.39 -1.49
CA LEU A 31 -1.79 -1.23 -1.30
C LEU A 31 -1.37 -0.62 -2.63
N ALA A 32 -0.98 -1.43 -3.61
CA ALA A 32 -0.63 -0.94 -4.94
C ALA A 32 -1.82 -0.21 -5.60
N ASN A 33 -3.03 -0.76 -5.46
CA ASN A 33 -4.24 -0.16 -6.00
C ASN A 33 -4.59 1.19 -5.34
N VAL A 34 -4.32 1.36 -4.04
CA VAL A 34 -4.56 2.61 -3.31
C VAL A 34 -3.43 3.63 -3.50
N ILE A 35 -2.18 3.18 -3.50
CA ILE A 35 -0.99 4.05 -3.59
C ILE A 35 -0.85 4.62 -5.00
N SER A 36 -1.15 3.85 -6.05
CA SER A 36 -1.09 4.29 -7.44
C SER A 36 -1.88 5.58 -7.75
N PRO A 37 -3.19 5.67 -7.44
CA PRO A 37 -3.96 6.90 -7.64
C PRO A 37 -3.52 8.01 -6.70
N MET A 38 -3.10 7.69 -5.46
CA MET A 38 -2.63 8.71 -4.51
C MET A 38 -1.35 9.40 -4.98
N LEU A 39 -0.37 8.65 -5.50
CA LEU A 39 0.86 9.20 -6.09
C LEU A 39 0.56 10.04 -7.34
N THR A 40 -0.34 9.55 -8.20
CA THR A 40 -0.74 10.27 -9.41
C THR A 40 -1.44 11.58 -9.09
N ARG A 41 -2.37 11.57 -8.11
CA ARG A 41 -3.07 12.77 -7.64
C ARG A 41 -2.10 13.81 -7.08
N LYS A 42 -1.10 13.40 -6.30
CA LYS A 42 -0.06 14.32 -5.79
C LYS A 42 0.72 14.98 -6.92
N ARG A 43 1.06 14.23 -7.97
CA ARG A 43 1.74 14.78 -9.16
C ARG A 43 0.86 15.80 -9.88
N LEU A 44 -0.41 15.49 -10.11
CA LEU A 44 -1.35 16.40 -10.78
C LEU A 44 -1.54 17.71 -10.01
N ILE A 45 -1.74 17.65 -8.69
CA ILE A 45 -1.88 18.85 -7.86
C ILE A 45 -0.61 19.70 -7.90
N THR A 46 0.57 19.07 -7.82
CA THR A 46 1.84 19.80 -7.86
C THR A 46 2.05 20.51 -9.20
N GLU A 47 1.69 19.86 -10.31
CA GLU A 47 1.75 20.46 -11.65
C GLU A 47 0.72 21.60 -11.82
N GLN A 48 -0.49 21.46 -11.28
CA GLN A 48 -1.49 22.53 -11.30
C GLN A 48 -1.03 23.76 -10.50
N LEU A 49 -0.49 23.58 -9.29
CA LEU A 49 0.05 24.67 -8.48
C LEU A 49 1.20 25.41 -9.18
N ARG A 50 2.05 24.69 -9.91
CA ARG A 50 3.13 25.30 -10.72
C ARG A 50 2.60 26.14 -11.87
N ARG A 51 1.48 25.75 -12.49
CA ARG A 51 0.86 26.53 -13.58
C ARG A 51 0.24 27.83 -13.07
N ILE A 52 -0.53 27.75 -11.97
CA ILE A 52 -1.14 28.94 -11.34
C ILE A 52 -0.06 29.99 -10.99
N ARG A 53 1.06 29.56 -10.38
CA ARG A 53 2.15 30.46 -10.02
C ARG A 53 2.79 31.15 -11.24
N ARG A 54 2.83 30.50 -12.40
CA ARG A 54 3.36 31.10 -13.65
C ARG A 54 2.40 32.09 -14.28
N GLU A 55 1.10 31.86 -14.15
CA GLU A 55 0.06 32.77 -14.64
C GLU A 55 0.01 34.05 -13.78
N GLU A 56 0.13 33.93 -12.45
CA GLU A 56 0.22 35.10 -11.55
C GLU A 56 1.45 35.99 -11.78
N THR A 57 2.58 35.42 -12.23
CA THR A 57 3.80 36.20 -12.51
C THR A 57 3.77 36.87 -13.89
N LYS A 58 2.79 36.53 -14.75
CA LYS A 58 2.64 37.09 -16.10
C LYS A 58 1.56 38.16 -16.23
N SER A 59 0.79 38.43 -15.17
CA SER A 59 -0.15 39.55 -15.07
C SER A 59 0.43 40.71 -14.28
#